data_AF-K1PJY4-F1
#
_entry.id   AF-K1PJY4-F1
#
_cell.length_a   1.000
_cell.length_b   1.000
_cell.length_c   1.000
_cell.angle_alpha   90.00
_cell.angle_beta   90.00
_cell.angle_gamma   90.00
#
_symmetry.space_group_name_H-M   'P 1'
#
loop_
_entity.id
_entity.type
_entity.pdbx_description
1 polymer ?
#
loop_
_entity_poly.entity_id
_entity_poly.type
_entity_poly.pdbx_seq_one_letter_code
_entity_poly.pdbx_strand_id
1 'polypeptide(L)'
;MPLFGKSQKSPQELVRSLKEALGAVVKGQAGEKKADKATEDVSKNLSAIKTILYGAGDQEPQSELVAQLSQEIYNTHILLTLVQQLPRIDFEGRKDVVAIFNNLLRRQIGSRTPTVEYIVTKQEILFDLMKGYENQEIALNCGMMLRECCRYEALAKIMLFSPEFYSFFDYVEVSTFDIASDAFSTFKELLVKHKMLSADFLENNYEKVFTSYQRLLNSENYVTRRQALKLLGELLLDRHNFTTMTRYISNPENLKLMMTMLREKSRNIQFEAFHVFKVLMYKIQ
;
A
#
# COMPACT_ATOMS: atom_id res chain seq x y z
N MET A 1 48.83 -8.41 19.24
CA MET A 1 47.54 -9.16 19.22
C MET A 1 46.47 -8.22 18.70
N PRO A 2 45.94 -8.40 17.49
CA PRO A 2 44.76 -7.64 17.06
C PRO A 2 43.52 -8.21 17.75
N LEU A 3 42.75 -7.33 18.38
CA LEU A 3 41.47 -7.66 19.00
C LEU A 3 40.49 -8.21 17.95
N PHE A 4 39.81 -9.29 18.30
CA PHE A 4 38.71 -9.90 17.55
C PHE A 4 37.58 -8.87 17.33
N GLY A 5 37.57 -8.19 16.19
CA GLY A 5 36.34 -7.64 15.64
C GLY A 5 35.46 -8.80 15.21
N LYS A 6 34.20 -8.87 15.68
CA LYS A 6 33.24 -9.86 15.16
C LYS A 6 33.21 -9.76 13.64
N SER A 7 33.52 -10.86 12.95
CA SER A 7 33.34 -10.97 11.50
C SER A 7 31.96 -10.46 11.13
N GLN A 8 31.90 -9.46 10.26
CA GLN A 8 30.62 -8.96 9.73
C GLN A 8 29.98 -10.09 8.93
N LYS A 9 28.74 -10.45 9.27
CA LYS A 9 28.01 -11.54 8.60
C LYS A 9 27.90 -11.24 7.10
N SER A 10 28.03 -12.27 6.26
CA SER A 10 27.77 -12.12 4.83
C SER A 10 26.28 -11.81 4.57
N PRO A 11 25.92 -11.25 3.40
CA PRO A 11 24.52 -11.07 3.04
C PRO A 11 23.69 -12.36 3.14
N GLN A 12 24.26 -13.51 2.74
CA GLN A 12 23.55 -14.79 2.86
C GLN A 12 23.33 -15.22 4.31
N GLU A 13 24.35 -15.05 5.15
CA GLU A 13 24.26 -15.38 6.57
C GLU A 13 23.26 -14.48 7.31
N LEU A 14 23.17 -13.20 6.92
CA LEU A 14 22.19 -12.26 7.47
C LEU A 14 20.76 -12.67 7.16
N VAL A 15 20.46 -12.96 5.89
CA VAL A 15 19.11 -13.36 5.49
C VAL A 15 18.72 -14.71 6.11
N ARG A 16 19.65 -15.67 6.15
CA ARG A 16 19.42 -16.96 6.84
C ARG A 16 19.14 -16.76 8.32
N SER A 17 19.97 -15.96 9.00
CA SER A 17 19.81 -15.66 10.42
C SER A 17 18.49 -14.94 10.72
N LEU A 18 18.06 -14.01 9.85
CA LEU A 18 16.76 -13.34 9.97
C LEU A 18 15.61 -14.35 9.80
N LYS A 19 15.69 -15.25 8.82
CA LYS A 19 14.66 -16.28 8.57
C LYS A 19 14.51 -17.23 9.77
N GLU A 20 15.62 -17.65 10.37
CA GLU A 20 15.62 -18.48 11.57
C GLU A 20 15.02 -17.74 12.77
N ALA A 21 15.39 -16.48 12.99
CA ALA A 21 14.87 -15.65 14.07
C ALA A 21 13.35 -15.41 13.93
N LEU A 22 12.88 -15.07 12.73
CA LEU A 22 11.44 -14.96 12.44
C LEU A 22 10.72 -16.30 12.68
N GLY A 23 11.31 -17.42 12.25
CA GLY A 23 10.76 -18.75 12.52
C GLY A 23 10.63 -19.07 14.01
N ALA A 24 11.57 -18.62 14.84
CA ALA A 24 11.50 -18.75 16.29
C ALA A 24 10.39 -17.87 16.90
N VAL A 25 10.20 -16.65 16.40
CA VAL A 25 9.11 -15.75 16.79
C VAL A 25 7.74 -16.35 16.42
N VAL A 26 7.62 -17.00 15.26
CA VAL A 26 6.37 -17.66 14.83
C VAL A 26 6.00 -18.83 15.73
N LYS A 27 6.96 -19.73 15.98
CA LYS A 27 6.74 -20.97 16.73
C LYS A 27 6.41 -20.74 18.21
N GLY A 28 6.49 -19.51 18.70
CA GLY A 28 6.16 -19.17 20.09
C GLY A 28 6.91 -20.07 21.05
N GLN A 29 8.25 -20.12 20.95
CA GLN A 29 9.04 -21.05 21.75
C GLN A 29 8.71 -20.87 23.23
N ALA A 30 8.41 -21.99 23.91
CA ALA A 30 8.04 -22.04 25.31
C ALA A 30 9.15 -21.45 26.20
N GLY A 31 8.98 -20.20 26.62
CA GLY A 31 9.85 -19.48 27.55
C GLY A 31 10.13 -18.03 27.13
N GLU A 32 9.77 -17.09 28.00
CA GLU A 32 9.91 -15.63 27.84
C GLU A 32 11.31 -15.21 27.37
N LYS A 33 12.37 -15.72 28.03
CA LYS A 33 13.77 -15.43 27.66
C LYS A 33 14.17 -15.83 26.23
N LYS A 34 13.57 -16.88 25.66
CA LYS A 34 13.87 -17.32 24.29
C LYS A 34 13.12 -16.48 23.25
N ALA A 35 11.90 -16.04 23.59
CA ALA A 35 11.13 -15.13 22.75
C ALA A 35 11.81 -13.76 22.66
N ASP A 36 12.25 -13.19 23.80
CA ASP A 36 12.96 -11.91 23.84
C ASP A 36 14.23 -11.93 22.99
N LYS A 37 15.01 -13.01 23.09
CA LYS A 37 16.21 -13.19 22.29
C LYS A 37 15.90 -13.28 20.78
N ALA A 38 14.83 -13.98 20.40
CA ALA A 38 14.44 -14.08 19.00
C ALA A 38 14.03 -12.72 18.42
N THR A 39 13.28 -11.92 19.20
CA THR A 39 12.92 -10.54 18.82
C THR A 39 14.16 -9.66 18.68
N GLU A 40 15.09 -9.71 19.65
CA GLU A 40 16.34 -8.95 19.59
C GLU A 40 17.20 -9.33 18.37
N ASP A 41 17.26 -10.62 18.04
CA ASP A 41 17.96 -11.11 16.85
C ASP A 41 17.28 -10.66 15.55
N VAL A 42 15.94 -10.57 15.51
CA VAL A 42 15.21 -9.96 14.36
C VAL A 42 15.63 -8.50 14.20
N SER A 43 15.53 -7.67 15.25
CA SER A 43 15.86 -6.24 15.16
C SER A 43 17.32 -6.00 14.75
N LYS A 44 18.26 -6.79 15.30
CA LYS A 44 19.68 -6.73 14.91
C LYS A 44 19.93 -7.06 13.44
N ASN A 45 19.30 -8.12 12.94
CA ASN A 45 19.47 -8.53 11.56
C ASN A 45 18.80 -7.51 10.60
N LEU A 46 17.63 -6.98 10.93
CA LEU A 46 16.98 -5.92 10.15
C LEU A 46 17.85 -4.66 10.07
N SER A 47 18.39 -4.20 11.19
CA SER A 47 19.30 -3.05 11.23
C SER A 47 20.57 -3.27 10.38
N ALA A 48 21.15 -4.47 10.42
CA ALA A 48 22.31 -4.82 9.60
C ALA A 48 21.98 -4.84 8.09
N ILE A 49 20.82 -5.41 7.71
CA ILE A 49 20.33 -5.42 6.33
C ILE A 49 20.08 -3.98 5.84
N LYS A 50 19.44 -3.14 6.66
CA LYS A 50 19.22 -1.73 6.34
C LYS A 50 20.54 -0.99 6.13
N THR A 51 21.55 -1.22 6.98
CA THR A 51 22.88 -0.63 6.82
C THR A 51 23.53 -1.03 5.48
N ILE A 52 23.37 -2.27 5.01
CA ILE A 52 23.87 -2.68 3.68
C ILE A 52 23.16 -1.91 2.55
N LEU A 53 21.86 -1.66 2.68
CA LEU A 53 21.04 -1.02 1.66
C LEU A 53 21.18 0.51 1.60
N TYR A 54 21.43 1.15 2.74
CA TYR A 54 21.52 2.62 2.84
C TYR A 54 22.94 3.13 3.03
N GLY A 55 23.90 2.26 3.37
CA GLY A 55 25.22 2.67 3.81
C GLY A 55 25.28 2.98 5.31
N ALA A 56 26.48 3.29 5.80
CA ALA A 56 26.76 3.61 7.19
C ALA A 56 27.45 4.98 7.31
N GLY A 57 26.80 5.95 7.94
CA GLY A 57 27.33 7.31 8.05
C GLY A 57 27.54 7.93 6.66
N ASP A 58 28.78 8.31 6.34
CA ASP A 58 29.15 8.89 5.04
C ASP A 58 29.55 7.84 3.98
N GLN A 59 29.49 6.54 4.30
CA GLN A 59 29.83 5.49 3.34
C GLN A 59 28.62 5.08 2.49
N GLU A 60 28.77 5.18 1.17
CA GLU A 60 27.77 4.69 0.21
C GLU A 60 27.62 3.16 0.26
N PRO A 61 26.42 2.63 -0.03
CA PRO A 61 26.18 1.19 -0.06
C PRO A 61 27.00 0.50 -1.16
N GLN A 62 27.69 -0.58 -0.78
CA GLN A 62 28.49 -1.37 -1.72
C GLN A 62 27.59 -2.15 -2.68
N SER A 63 27.65 -1.83 -3.98
CA SER A 63 26.77 -2.38 -5.01
C SER A 63 26.78 -3.92 -5.07
N GLU A 64 27.95 -4.55 -4.84
CA GLU A 64 28.08 -6.00 -4.81
C GLU A 64 27.33 -6.62 -3.62
N LEU A 65 27.47 -6.06 -2.40
CA LEU A 65 26.77 -6.53 -1.22
C LEU A 65 25.25 -6.36 -1.36
N VAL A 66 24.80 -5.23 -1.92
CA VAL A 66 23.38 -4.99 -2.20
C VAL A 66 22.84 -6.02 -3.20
N ALA A 67 23.62 -6.38 -4.21
CA ALA A 67 23.22 -7.38 -5.20
C ALA A 67 23.10 -8.79 -4.58
N GLN A 68 24.11 -9.22 -3.81
CA GLN A 68 24.09 -10.50 -3.10
C GLN A 68 22.93 -10.57 -2.10
N LEU A 69 22.73 -9.50 -1.32
CA LEU A 69 21.63 -9.39 -0.36
C LEU A 69 20.27 -9.50 -1.05
N SER A 70 20.04 -8.72 -2.10
CA SER A 70 18.77 -8.72 -2.83
C SER A 70 18.48 -10.09 -3.41
N GLN A 71 19.47 -10.75 -4.03
CA GLN A 71 19.31 -12.08 -4.61
C GLN A 71 18.90 -13.10 -3.55
N GLU A 72 19.55 -13.08 -2.39
CA GLU A 72 19.21 -13.98 -1.30
C GLU A 72 17.81 -13.70 -0.73
N ILE A 73 17.43 -12.43 -0.61
CA ILE A 73 16.09 -12.01 -0.18
C ILE A 73 15.01 -12.62 -1.10
N TYR A 74 15.22 -12.59 -2.42
CA TYR A 74 14.29 -13.18 -3.38
C TYR A 74 14.26 -14.72 -3.30
N ASN A 75 15.42 -15.36 -3.23
CA ASN A 75 15.56 -16.82 -3.18
C ASN A 75 14.93 -17.42 -1.92
N THR A 76 15.01 -16.72 -0.79
CA THR A 76 14.52 -17.21 0.50
C THR A 76 13.08 -16.83 0.80
N HIS A 77 12.47 -16.00 -0.05
CA HIS A 77 11.14 -15.40 0.11
C HIS A 77 10.94 -14.59 1.40
N ILE A 78 12.02 -14.01 1.93
CA ILE A 78 11.98 -13.34 3.23
C ILE A 78 11.07 -12.11 3.24
N LEU A 79 10.88 -11.43 2.10
CA LEU A 79 9.92 -10.30 2.00
C LEU A 79 8.50 -10.73 2.36
N LEU A 80 8.05 -11.89 1.88
CA LEU A 80 6.73 -12.41 2.21
C LEU A 80 6.64 -12.72 3.71
N THR A 81 7.64 -13.41 4.26
CA THR A 81 7.70 -13.72 5.69
C THR A 81 7.69 -12.45 6.55
N LEU A 82 8.42 -11.40 6.16
CA LEU A 82 8.45 -10.13 6.88
C LEU A 82 7.09 -9.43 6.89
N VAL A 83 6.38 -9.42 5.77
CA VAL A 83 5.01 -8.88 5.70
C VAL A 83 4.07 -9.69 6.58
N GLN A 84 4.09 -11.01 6.49
CA GLN A 84 3.21 -11.89 7.27
C GLN A 84 3.49 -11.83 8.78
N GLN A 85 4.73 -11.59 9.18
CA GLN A 85 5.14 -11.53 10.58
C GLN A 85 5.26 -10.10 11.11
N LEU A 86 4.88 -9.09 10.33
CA LEU A 86 4.95 -7.68 10.72
C LEU A 86 4.28 -7.40 12.09
N PRO A 87 3.13 -8.00 12.46
CA PRO A 87 2.53 -7.81 13.79
C PRO A 87 3.44 -8.28 14.94
N ARG A 88 4.32 -9.25 14.70
CA ARG A 88 5.20 -9.82 15.73
C ARG A 88 6.56 -9.13 15.82
N ILE A 89 6.87 -8.22 14.89
CA ILE A 89 8.09 -7.43 14.90
C ILE A 89 7.86 -6.22 15.81
N ASP A 90 8.90 -5.81 16.53
CA ASP A 90 8.87 -4.64 17.40
C ASP A 90 8.70 -3.33 16.60
N PHE A 91 8.35 -2.24 17.29
CA PHE A 91 8.02 -0.97 16.66
C PHE A 91 9.13 -0.44 15.75
N GLU A 92 10.40 -0.49 16.17
CA GLU A 92 11.51 0.01 15.36
C GLU A 92 11.83 -0.98 14.22
N GLY A 93 11.78 -2.28 14.49
CA GLY A 93 11.88 -3.31 13.46
C GLY A 93 10.84 -3.15 12.33
N ARG A 94 9.59 -2.79 12.64
CA ARG A 94 8.56 -2.52 11.62
C ARG A 94 8.94 -1.35 10.71
N LYS A 95 9.58 -0.30 11.24
CA LYS A 95 10.09 0.82 10.41
C LYS A 95 11.24 0.37 9.52
N ASP A 96 12.14 -0.46 10.05
CA ASP A 96 13.23 -1.02 9.27
C ASP A 96 12.72 -1.92 8.15
N VAL A 97 11.67 -2.73 8.38
CA VAL A 97 11.01 -3.51 7.32
C VAL A 97 10.48 -2.61 6.21
N VAL A 98 9.77 -1.53 6.55
CA VAL A 98 9.27 -0.56 5.56
C VAL A 98 10.41 0.05 4.75
N ALA A 99 11.50 0.46 5.41
CA ALA A 99 12.66 1.03 4.75
C ALA A 99 13.34 0.03 3.79
N ILE A 100 13.58 -1.20 4.26
CA ILE A 100 14.18 -2.28 3.48
C ILE A 100 13.30 -2.62 2.27
N PHE A 101 12.00 -2.81 2.49
CA PHE A 101 11.04 -3.13 1.43
C PHE A 101 11.03 -2.05 0.34
N ASN A 102 10.92 -0.78 0.74
CA ASN A 102 10.83 0.33 -0.20
C ASN A 102 12.16 0.57 -0.95
N ASN A 103 13.31 0.40 -0.29
CA ASN A 103 14.62 0.49 -0.93
C ASN A 103 14.76 -0.59 -2.01
N LEU A 104 14.45 -1.85 -1.67
CA LEU A 104 14.51 -2.96 -2.61
C LEU A 104 13.53 -2.76 -3.76
N LEU A 105 12.30 -2.29 -3.49
CA LEU A 105 11.30 -2.05 -4.52
C LEU A 105 11.78 -1.02 -5.55
N ARG A 106 12.49 0.01 -5.11
CA ARG A 106 13.06 1.06 -5.96
C ARG A 106 14.33 0.64 -6.71
N ARG A 107 14.91 -0.51 -6.39
CA ARG A 107 16.14 -0.99 -7.01
C ARG A 107 15.95 -1.28 -8.51
N GLN A 108 16.87 -0.75 -9.30
CA GLN A 108 16.92 -0.94 -10.75
C GLN A 108 18.23 -1.58 -11.18
N ILE A 109 18.18 -2.43 -12.22
CA ILE A 109 19.35 -2.98 -12.90
C ILE A 109 19.14 -2.74 -14.40
N GLY A 110 19.80 -1.72 -14.93
CA GLY A 110 19.46 -1.18 -16.26
C GLY A 110 18.01 -0.68 -16.28
N SER A 111 17.21 -1.16 -17.23
CA SER A 111 15.77 -0.86 -17.31
C SER A 111 14.87 -1.77 -16.47
N ARG A 112 15.43 -2.81 -15.83
CA ARG A 112 14.67 -3.80 -15.07
C ARG A 112 14.47 -3.38 -13.63
N THR A 113 13.36 -3.82 -13.04
CA THR A 113 12.98 -3.62 -11.64
C THR A 113 12.82 -4.98 -10.95
N PRO A 114 13.92 -5.61 -10.50
CA PRO A 114 13.92 -7.02 -10.07
C PRO A 114 12.92 -7.32 -8.94
N THR A 115 12.75 -6.40 -8.00
CA THR A 115 11.79 -6.58 -6.89
C THR A 115 10.34 -6.51 -7.38
N VAL A 116 10.03 -5.67 -8.36
CA VAL A 116 8.70 -5.62 -8.97
C VAL A 116 8.41 -6.93 -9.69
N GLU A 117 9.35 -7.41 -10.50
CA GLU A 117 9.25 -8.70 -11.20
C GLU A 117 9.06 -9.86 -10.20
N TYR A 118 9.79 -9.84 -9.08
CA TYR A 118 9.62 -10.80 -7.99
C TYR A 118 8.21 -10.76 -7.39
N ILE A 119 7.71 -9.58 -7.01
CA ILE A 119 6.37 -9.44 -6.38
C ILE A 119 5.26 -9.84 -7.37
N VAL A 120 5.42 -9.61 -8.67
CA VAL A 120 4.46 -10.11 -9.68
C VAL A 120 4.31 -11.64 -9.60
N THR A 121 5.37 -12.37 -9.27
CA THR A 121 5.35 -13.84 -9.07
C THR A 121 4.94 -14.27 -7.66
N LYS A 122 4.82 -13.33 -6.71
CA LYS A 122 4.50 -13.53 -5.28
C LYS A 122 3.46 -12.52 -4.83
N GLN A 123 2.30 -12.57 -5.47
CA GLN A 123 1.22 -11.59 -5.29
C GLN A 123 0.63 -11.60 -3.87
N GLU A 124 0.83 -12.68 -3.13
CA GLU A 124 0.45 -12.81 -1.72
C GLU A 124 1.02 -11.66 -0.88
N ILE A 125 2.21 -11.14 -1.24
CA ILE A 125 2.81 -9.97 -0.59
C ILE A 125 1.85 -8.77 -0.66
N LEU A 126 1.25 -8.50 -1.82
CA LEU A 126 0.33 -7.37 -2.00
C LEU A 126 -0.97 -7.58 -1.22
N PHE A 127 -1.51 -8.80 -1.26
CA PHE A 127 -2.77 -9.12 -0.57
C PHE A 127 -2.63 -9.10 0.95
N ASP A 128 -1.51 -9.61 1.49
CA ASP A 128 -1.21 -9.56 2.92
C ASP A 128 -0.99 -8.10 3.38
N LEU A 129 -0.34 -7.28 2.56
CA LEU A 129 -0.23 -5.84 2.81
C LEU A 129 -1.61 -5.15 2.81
N MET A 130 -2.49 -5.43 1.85
CA MET A 130 -3.84 -4.85 1.78
C MET A 130 -4.67 -5.23 3.01
N LYS A 131 -4.63 -6.50 3.43
CA LYS A 131 -5.28 -6.99 4.67
C LYS A 131 -4.67 -6.39 5.93
N GLY A 132 -3.45 -5.85 5.85
CA GLY A 132 -2.78 -5.19 6.96
C GLY A 132 -3.57 -4.01 7.55
N TYR A 133 -4.48 -3.39 6.79
CA TYR A 133 -5.39 -2.35 7.32
C TYR A 133 -6.37 -2.88 8.39
N GLU A 134 -6.61 -4.19 8.46
CA GLU A 134 -7.43 -4.82 9.51
C GLU A 134 -6.72 -4.86 10.87
N ASN A 135 -5.39 -4.70 10.90
CA ASN A 135 -4.59 -4.67 12.11
C ASN A 135 -4.08 -3.25 12.38
N GLN A 136 -4.65 -2.60 13.39
CA GLN A 136 -4.36 -1.21 13.74
C GLN A 136 -2.87 -0.96 14.03
N GLU A 137 -2.14 -1.93 14.57
CA GLU A 137 -0.75 -1.73 14.94
C GLU A 137 0.23 -1.67 13.76
N ILE A 138 -0.17 -2.23 12.61
CA ILE A 138 0.68 -2.32 11.40
C ILE A 138 0.07 -1.63 10.18
N ALA A 139 -1.18 -1.17 10.26
CA ALA A 139 -1.91 -0.58 9.13
C ALA A 139 -1.11 0.52 8.41
N LEU A 140 -0.51 1.44 9.17
CA LEU A 140 0.28 2.53 8.58
C LEU A 140 1.60 2.03 7.96
N ASN A 141 2.22 0.99 8.52
CA ASN A 141 3.39 0.35 7.91
C ASN A 141 3.03 -0.30 6.57
N CYS A 142 1.91 -1.03 6.52
CA CYS A 142 1.39 -1.63 5.30
C CYS A 142 1.03 -0.57 4.26
N GLY A 143 0.34 0.50 4.66
CA GLY A 143 -0.01 1.61 3.78
C GLY A 143 1.21 2.29 3.13
N MET A 144 2.29 2.51 3.89
CA MET A 144 3.54 3.03 3.35
C MET A 144 4.15 2.12 2.27
N MET A 145 4.15 0.81 2.48
CA MET A 145 4.67 -0.15 1.49
C MET A 145 3.75 -0.29 0.27
N LEU A 146 2.42 -0.30 0.48
CA LEU A 146 1.44 -0.37 -0.60
C LEU A 146 1.50 0.83 -1.53
N ARG A 147 1.63 2.05 -1.00
CA ARG A 147 1.73 3.26 -1.82
C ARG A 147 3.01 3.30 -2.66
N GLU A 148 4.10 2.69 -2.17
CA GLU A 148 5.29 2.50 -3.00
C GLU A 148 5.04 1.46 -4.10
N CYS A 149 4.33 0.37 -3.82
CA CYS A 149 3.89 -0.59 -4.84
C CYS A 149 3.01 0.05 -5.91
N CYS A 150 2.12 0.97 -5.54
CA CYS A 150 1.23 1.69 -6.46
C CYS A 150 1.98 2.49 -7.54
N ARG A 151 3.27 2.80 -7.35
CA ARG A 151 4.08 3.49 -8.36
C ARG A 151 4.37 2.65 -9.59
N TYR A 152 4.26 1.33 -9.47
CA TYR A 152 4.55 0.38 -10.54
C TYR A 152 3.25 -0.15 -11.10
N GLU A 153 2.99 0.12 -12.39
CA GLU A 153 1.72 -0.24 -13.05
C GLU A 153 1.40 -1.73 -12.94
N ALA A 154 2.41 -2.60 -13.05
CA ALA A 154 2.23 -4.05 -12.91
C ALA A 154 1.67 -4.46 -11.52
N LEU A 155 2.14 -3.84 -10.44
CA LEU A 155 1.68 -4.14 -9.09
C LEU A 155 0.32 -3.48 -8.81
N ALA A 156 0.14 -2.24 -9.27
CA ALA A 156 -1.14 -1.54 -9.20
C ALA A 156 -2.24 -2.33 -9.92
N LYS A 157 -1.95 -2.94 -11.07
CA LYS A 157 -2.88 -3.81 -11.80
C LYS A 157 -3.29 -5.02 -10.99
N ILE A 158 -2.35 -5.70 -10.35
CA ILE A 158 -2.65 -6.85 -9.49
C ILE A 158 -3.58 -6.43 -8.35
N MET A 159 -3.25 -5.34 -7.64
CA MET A 159 -4.07 -4.85 -6.52
C MET A 159 -5.45 -4.36 -6.96
N LEU A 160 -5.54 -3.59 -8.04
CA LEU A 160 -6.78 -2.97 -8.49
C LEU A 160 -7.79 -4.00 -9.02
N PHE A 161 -7.32 -5.02 -9.74
CA PHE A 161 -8.17 -6.07 -10.31
C PHE A 161 -8.44 -7.24 -9.35
N SER A 162 -7.91 -7.20 -8.12
CA SER A 162 -8.16 -8.27 -7.14
C SER A 162 -9.46 -8.04 -6.35
N PRO A 163 -10.07 -9.10 -5.80
CA PRO A 163 -11.20 -8.97 -4.89
C PRO A 163 -10.90 -8.11 -3.66
N GLU A 164 -9.67 -8.16 -3.16
CA GLU A 164 -9.20 -7.40 -1.99
C GLU A 164 -9.29 -5.88 -2.19
N PHE A 165 -9.30 -5.39 -3.43
CA PHE A 165 -9.52 -3.96 -3.70
C PHE A 165 -10.80 -3.44 -3.05
N TYR A 166 -11.86 -4.27 -3.06
CA TYR A 166 -13.15 -3.85 -2.53
C TYR A 166 -13.17 -3.70 -1.01
N SER A 167 -12.21 -4.28 -0.30
CA SER A 167 -12.05 -4.07 1.15
C SER A 167 -11.68 -2.61 1.48
N PHE A 168 -11.10 -1.86 0.54
CA PHE A 168 -10.84 -0.43 0.75
C PHE A 168 -12.12 0.38 1.00
N PHE A 169 -13.27 -0.02 0.45
CA PHE A 169 -14.54 0.65 0.75
C PHE A 169 -14.92 0.56 2.23
N ASP A 170 -14.47 -0.48 2.93
CA ASP A 170 -14.69 -0.64 4.36
C ASP A 170 -13.52 -0.02 5.16
N TYR A 171 -12.27 -0.15 4.68
CA TYR A 171 -11.09 0.42 5.33
C TYR A 171 -11.13 1.96 5.42
N VAL A 172 -11.75 2.65 4.47
CA VAL A 172 -11.89 4.13 4.51
C VAL A 172 -12.99 4.62 5.47
N GLU A 173 -13.80 3.70 6.01
CA GLU A 173 -14.89 4.01 6.95
C GLU A 173 -14.54 3.59 8.39
N VAL A 174 -13.34 3.08 8.64
CA VAL A 174 -12.93 2.72 10.01
C VAL A 174 -12.91 3.94 10.92
N SER A 175 -13.22 3.73 12.20
CA SER A 175 -13.32 4.81 13.19
C SER A 175 -11.98 5.48 13.49
N THR A 176 -10.86 4.79 13.29
CA THR A 176 -9.52 5.32 13.54
C THR A 176 -9.09 6.22 12.38
N PHE A 177 -9.10 7.53 12.61
CA PHE A 177 -8.98 8.55 11.57
C PHE A 177 -7.69 8.46 10.74
N ASP A 178 -6.55 8.24 11.37
CA ASP A 178 -5.25 8.10 10.71
C ASP A 178 -5.23 6.89 9.78
N ILE A 179 -5.75 5.75 10.22
CA ILE A 179 -5.88 4.53 9.40
C ILE A 179 -6.84 4.76 8.23
N ALA A 180 -8.02 5.32 8.47
CA ALA A 180 -9.01 5.59 7.43
C ALA A 180 -8.46 6.56 6.36
N SER A 181 -7.76 7.61 6.78
CA SER A 181 -7.12 8.60 5.90
C SER A 181 -5.98 7.99 5.09
N ASP A 182 -5.17 7.13 5.72
CA ASP A 182 -4.10 6.41 5.05
C ASP A 182 -4.64 5.40 4.03
N ALA A 183 -5.68 4.64 4.39
CA ALA A 183 -6.40 3.74 3.48
C ALA A 183 -7.00 4.50 2.30
N PHE A 184 -7.62 5.67 2.55
CA PHE A 184 -8.18 6.50 1.49
C PHE A 184 -7.08 7.01 0.54
N SER A 185 -5.90 7.34 1.06
CA SER A 185 -4.76 7.75 0.24
C SER A 185 -4.28 6.64 -0.69
N THR A 186 -4.23 5.40 -0.20
CA THR A 186 -3.89 4.22 -1.00
C THR A 186 -4.99 3.90 -2.03
N PHE A 187 -6.25 3.91 -1.61
CA PHE A 187 -7.43 3.73 -2.48
C PHE A 187 -7.45 4.75 -3.63
N LYS A 188 -7.22 6.02 -3.31
CA LYS A 188 -7.08 7.10 -4.29
C LYS A 188 -5.94 6.82 -5.25
N GLU A 189 -4.73 6.54 -4.76
CA GLU A 189 -3.55 6.34 -5.61
C GLU A 189 -3.79 5.23 -6.65
N LEU A 190 -4.40 4.11 -6.24
CA LEU A 190 -4.77 3.02 -7.15
C LEU A 190 -5.71 3.47 -8.28
N LEU A 191 -6.67 4.36 -7.98
CA LEU A 191 -7.67 4.85 -8.93
C LEU A 191 -7.19 6.01 -9.80
N VAL A 192 -6.12 6.72 -9.44
CA VAL A 192 -5.73 7.94 -10.17
C VAL A 192 -4.31 7.92 -10.74
N LYS A 193 -3.43 7.02 -10.29
CA LYS A 193 -2.02 7.01 -10.70
C LYS A 193 -1.82 6.59 -12.15
N HIS A 194 -2.33 5.42 -12.51
CA HIS A 194 -2.18 4.82 -13.84
C HIS A 194 -3.48 5.00 -14.63
N LYS A 195 -3.56 6.09 -15.40
CA LYS A 195 -4.82 6.57 -16.01
C LYS A 195 -5.50 5.55 -16.91
N MET A 196 -4.74 4.90 -17.79
CA MET A 196 -5.28 3.88 -18.70
C MET A 196 -5.78 2.65 -17.95
N LEU A 197 -5.00 2.18 -16.97
CA LEU A 197 -5.36 1.04 -16.12
C LEU A 197 -6.63 1.31 -15.31
N SER A 198 -6.75 2.51 -14.72
CA SER A 198 -7.94 2.92 -13.96
C SER A 198 -9.18 3.03 -14.85
N ALA A 199 -9.04 3.63 -16.04
CA ALA A 199 -10.14 3.72 -17.00
C ALA A 199 -10.67 2.34 -17.40
N ASP A 200 -9.78 1.42 -17.77
CA ASP A 200 -10.12 0.02 -18.09
C ASP A 200 -10.80 -0.69 -16.91
N PHE A 201 -10.27 -0.53 -15.69
CA PHE A 201 -10.88 -1.10 -14.49
C PHE A 201 -12.30 -0.56 -14.24
N LEU A 202 -12.46 0.77 -14.25
CA LEU A 202 -13.73 1.44 -13.95
C LEU A 202 -14.80 1.11 -14.98
N GLU A 203 -14.43 1.00 -16.26
CA GLU A 203 -15.37 0.66 -17.33
C GLU A 203 -15.87 -0.79 -17.18
N ASN A 204 -14.95 -1.74 -16.97
CA ASN A 204 -15.29 -3.16 -16.85
C ASN A 204 -16.00 -3.51 -15.53
N ASN A 205 -15.76 -2.75 -14.46
CA ASN A 205 -16.30 -3.03 -13.12
C ASN A 205 -17.32 -1.98 -12.65
N TYR A 206 -17.86 -1.19 -13.58
CA TYR A 206 -18.68 -0.02 -13.30
C TYR A 206 -19.74 -0.24 -12.21
N GLU A 207 -20.61 -1.25 -12.39
CA GLU A 207 -21.73 -1.49 -11.49
C GLU A 207 -21.25 -1.78 -10.05
N LYS A 208 -20.27 -2.67 -9.90
CA LYS A 208 -19.76 -3.07 -8.58
C LYS A 208 -19.03 -1.93 -7.88
N VAL A 209 -18.22 -1.17 -8.63
CA VAL A 209 -17.48 -0.03 -8.11
C VAL A 209 -18.43 1.08 -7.68
N PHE A 210 -19.31 1.55 -8.56
CA PHE A 210 -20.15 2.72 -8.26
C PHE A 210 -21.29 2.40 -7.29
N THR A 211 -21.77 1.16 -7.21
CA THR A 211 -22.65 0.72 -6.11
C THR A 211 -21.93 0.82 -4.77
N SER A 212 -20.68 0.38 -4.71
CA SER A 212 -19.86 0.50 -3.48
C SER A 212 -19.52 1.96 -3.16
N TYR A 213 -19.22 2.76 -4.19
CA TYR A 213 -18.87 4.18 -4.07
C TYR A 213 -20.04 5.03 -3.55
N GLN A 214 -21.27 4.67 -3.92
CA GLN A 214 -22.47 5.35 -3.39
C GLN A 214 -22.57 5.23 -1.86
N ARG A 215 -22.02 4.16 -1.24
CA ARG A 215 -21.95 4.06 0.23
C ARG A 215 -21.05 5.16 0.81
N LEU A 216 -19.89 5.41 0.21
CA LEU A 216 -18.95 6.47 0.64
C LEU A 216 -19.56 7.87 0.52
N LEU A 217 -20.30 8.11 -0.57
CA LEU A 217 -21.00 9.38 -0.80
C LEU A 217 -22.14 9.62 0.21
N ASN A 218 -22.71 8.56 0.77
CA ASN A 218 -23.74 8.64 1.81
C ASN A 218 -23.19 8.41 3.23
N SER A 219 -21.87 8.37 3.40
CA SER A 219 -21.25 8.16 4.70
C SER A 219 -21.62 9.26 5.70
N GLU A 220 -21.82 8.85 6.96
CA GLU A 220 -21.96 9.76 8.09
C GLU A 220 -20.62 10.42 8.45
N ASN A 221 -19.49 9.82 8.06
CA ASN A 221 -18.17 10.39 8.23
C ASN A 221 -17.98 11.55 7.24
N TYR A 222 -18.00 12.78 7.77
CA TYR A 222 -17.81 14.00 6.99
C TYR A 222 -16.53 13.98 6.14
N VAL A 223 -15.43 13.46 6.67
CA VAL A 223 -14.15 13.43 5.95
C VAL A 223 -14.22 12.45 4.79
N THR A 224 -14.70 11.23 5.03
CA THR A 224 -14.85 10.22 3.98
C THR A 224 -15.78 10.71 2.90
N ARG A 225 -16.95 11.25 3.26
CA ARG A 225 -17.91 11.81 2.30
C ARG A 225 -17.30 12.93 1.45
N ARG A 226 -16.57 13.87 2.08
CA ARG A 226 -15.91 14.97 1.36
C ARG A 226 -14.83 14.47 0.41
N GLN A 227 -13.97 13.57 0.87
CA GLN A 227 -12.86 13.07 0.06
C GLN A 227 -13.35 12.18 -1.09
N ALA A 228 -14.37 11.35 -0.84
CA ALA A 228 -15.04 10.57 -1.88
C ALA A 228 -15.67 11.49 -2.94
N LEU A 229 -16.35 12.56 -2.54
CA LEU A 229 -16.95 13.49 -3.50
C LEU A 229 -15.89 14.21 -4.35
N LYS A 230 -14.79 14.62 -3.73
CA LYS A 230 -13.65 15.21 -4.43
C LYS A 230 -13.01 14.23 -5.43
N LEU A 231 -12.77 13.00 -4.99
CA LEU A 231 -12.21 11.94 -5.85
C LEU A 231 -13.15 11.59 -7.00
N LEU A 232 -14.47 11.53 -6.76
CA LEU A 232 -15.45 11.33 -7.81
C LEU A 232 -15.34 12.43 -8.89
N GLY A 233 -15.24 13.69 -8.48
CA GLY A 233 -15.01 14.80 -9.40
C GLY A 233 -13.74 14.62 -10.24
N GLU A 234 -12.63 14.24 -9.60
CA GLU A 234 -11.35 13.96 -10.28
C GLU A 234 -11.48 12.82 -11.29
N LEU A 235 -12.16 11.73 -10.93
CA LEU A 235 -12.37 10.57 -11.80
C LEU A 235 -13.24 10.92 -13.01
N LEU A 236 -14.35 11.63 -12.81
CA LEU A 236 -15.29 11.97 -13.89
C LEU A 236 -14.74 13.04 -14.84
N LEU A 237 -13.86 13.93 -14.35
CA LEU A 237 -13.22 14.96 -15.17
C LEU A 237 -12.00 14.46 -15.96
N ASP A 238 -11.49 13.27 -15.64
CA ASP A 238 -10.36 12.70 -16.34
C ASP A 238 -10.77 12.25 -17.75
N ARG A 239 -10.05 12.73 -18.77
CA ARG A 239 -10.34 12.42 -20.18
C ARG A 239 -10.32 10.93 -20.51
N HIS A 240 -9.54 10.12 -19.78
CA HIS A 240 -9.47 8.68 -20.02
C HIS A 240 -10.72 7.96 -19.51
N ASN A 241 -11.46 8.57 -18.57
CA ASN A 241 -12.68 8.02 -17.99
C ASN A 241 -13.95 8.48 -18.73
N PHE A 242 -13.85 8.90 -19.99
CA PHE A 242 -14.99 9.46 -20.73
C PHE A 242 -16.20 8.51 -20.76
N THR A 243 -15.99 7.23 -21.06
CA THR A 243 -17.06 6.21 -21.09
C THR A 243 -17.75 6.09 -19.73
N THR A 244 -16.95 5.94 -18.66
CA THR A 244 -17.41 5.89 -17.27
C THR A 244 -18.19 7.15 -16.89
N MET A 245 -17.67 8.32 -17.25
CA MET A 245 -18.33 9.60 -17.00
C MET A 245 -19.68 9.68 -17.71
N THR A 246 -19.76 9.36 -19.01
CA THR A 246 -21.01 9.37 -19.79
C THR A 246 -22.05 8.45 -19.18
N ARG A 247 -21.65 7.24 -18.74
CA ARG A 247 -22.55 6.33 -18.04
C ARG A 247 -23.02 6.90 -16.69
N TYR A 248 -22.12 7.50 -15.92
CA TYR A 248 -22.44 8.10 -14.62
C TYR A 248 -23.44 9.24 -14.73
N ILE A 249 -23.27 10.13 -15.71
CA ILE A 249 -24.15 11.29 -15.88
C ILE A 249 -25.53 10.93 -16.44
N SER A 250 -25.64 9.81 -17.15
CA SER A 250 -26.91 9.34 -17.72
C SER A 250 -27.90 8.81 -16.68
N ASN A 251 -27.43 8.51 -15.45
CA ASN A 251 -28.27 7.98 -14.39
C ASN A 251 -28.96 9.11 -13.60
N PRO A 252 -30.31 9.21 -13.61
CA PRO A 252 -31.05 10.25 -12.88
C PRO A 252 -30.83 10.23 -11.36
N GLU A 253 -30.57 9.07 -10.76
CA GLU A 253 -30.32 8.97 -9.31
C GLU A 253 -28.99 9.63 -8.92
N ASN A 254 -27.97 9.57 -9.78
CA ASN A 254 -26.70 10.26 -9.56
C ASN A 254 -26.89 11.78 -9.60
N LEU A 255 -27.71 12.29 -10.54
CA LEU A 255 -28.05 13.71 -10.61
C LEU A 255 -28.80 14.16 -9.33
N LYS A 256 -29.82 13.40 -8.92
CA LYS A 256 -30.59 13.66 -7.69
C LYS A 256 -29.70 13.68 -6.45
N LEU A 257 -28.73 12.76 -6.36
CA LEU A 257 -27.75 12.73 -5.27
C LEU A 257 -26.91 14.01 -5.24
N MET A 258 -26.34 14.41 -6.38
CA MET A 258 -25.53 15.64 -6.45
C MET A 258 -26.36 16.89 -6.13
N MET A 259 -27.60 16.99 -6.63
CA MET A 259 -28.51 18.09 -6.29
C MET A 259 -28.88 18.15 -4.81
N THR A 260 -28.98 16.98 -4.16
CA THR A 260 -29.20 16.89 -2.72
C THR A 260 -27.98 17.39 -1.95
N MET A 261 -26.77 17.00 -2.37
CA MET A 261 -25.51 17.45 -1.77
C MET A 261 -25.26 18.97 -1.93
N LEU A 262 -25.76 19.59 -3.00
CA LEU A 262 -25.73 21.06 -3.16
C LEU A 262 -26.55 21.81 -2.09
N ARG A 263 -27.46 21.12 -1.39
CA ARG A 263 -28.30 21.67 -0.32
C ARG A 263 -27.81 21.31 1.08
N GLU A 264 -26.70 20.59 1.20
CA GLU A 264 -26.10 20.22 2.48
C GLU A 264 -25.71 21.45 3.31
N LYS A 265 -25.66 21.33 4.65
CA LYS A 265 -25.23 22.46 5.50
C LYS A 265 -23.76 22.84 5.30
N SER A 266 -22.93 21.87 4.90
CA SER A 266 -21.48 22.08 4.75
C SER A 266 -21.13 22.71 3.42
N ARG A 267 -20.58 23.94 3.44
CA ARG A 267 -20.10 24.64 2.23
C ARG A 267 -19.04 23.86 1.46
N ASN A 268 -18.20 23.09 2.15
CA ASN A 268 -17.17 22.27 1.50
C ASN A 268 -17.79 21.13 0.70
N ILE A 269 -18.83 20.47 1.22
CA ILE A 269 -19.56 19.43 0.48
C ILE A 269 -20.29 20.04 -0.71
N GLN A 270 -20.96 21.19 -0.51
CA GLN A 270 -21.61 21.92 -1.61
C GLN A 270 -20.63 22.26 -2.73
N PHE A 271 -19.43 22.71 -2.38
CA PHE A 271 -18.39 23.08 -3.34
C PHE A 271 -17.89 21.89 -4.17
N GLU A 272 -17.58 20.76 -3.51
CA GLU A 272 -17.17 19.54 -4.23
C GLU A 272 -18.34 18.96 -5.06
N ALA A 273 -19.58 19.01 -4.53
CA ALA A 273 -20.78 18.58 -5.25
C ALA A 273 -21.00 19.43 -6.51
N PHE A 274 -20.74 20.73 -6.43
CA PHE A 274 -20.84 21.64 -7.57
C PHE A 274 -19.87 21.26 -8.69
N HIS A 275 -18.65 20.83 -8.38
CA HIS A 275 -17.71 20.37 -9.40
C HIS A 275 -18.24 19.15 -10.16
N VAL A 276 -18.85 18.19 -9.46
CA VAL A 276 -19.48 17.02 -10.10
C VAL A 276 -20.74 17.41 -10.86
N PHE A 277 -21.60 18.26 -10.27
CA PHE A 277 -22.81 18.77 -10.90
C PHE A 277 -22.53 19.53 -12.19
N LYS A 278 -21.43 20.29 -12.24
CA LYS A 278 -20.97 20.95 -13.45
C LYS A 278 -20.79 19.93 -14.59
N VAL A 279 -20.10 18.82 -14.34
CA VAL A 279 -19.91 17.76 -15.35
C VAL A 279 -21.24 17.20 -15.85
N LEU A 280 -22.20 16.99 -14.94
CA LEU A 280 -23.55 16.53 -15.27
C LEU A 280 -24.28 17.50 -16.22
N MET A 281 -24.13 18.82 -16.06
CA MET A 281 -24.86 19.81 -16.86
C MET A 281 -24.24 20.10 -18.23
N TYR A 282 -22.92 20.07 -18.36
CA TYR A 282 -22.22 20.43 -19.61
C TYR A 282 -22.45 19.44 -20.77
N LYS A 283 -23.12 18.31 -20.53
CA LYS A 283 -23.37 17.24 -21.52
C LYS A 283 -24.85 16.93 -21.75
N ILE A 284 -25.77 17.67 -21.11
CA ILE A 284 -27.23 17.58 -21.36
C ILE A 284 -27.65 18.47 -22.56
N GLN A 285 -26.74 19.29 -23.10
CA GLN A 285 -26.87 19.96 -24.41
C GLN A 285 -26.29 19.11 -25.54
#